data_AF-A0AAW9YRK4-F1
#
_entry.id   AF-A0AAW9YRK4-F1
#
_cell.length_a   1.000
_cell.length_b   1.000
_cell.length_c   1.000
_cell.angle_alpha   90.00
_cell.angle_beta   90.00
_cell.angle_gamma   90.00
#
_symmetry.space_group_name_H-M   'P 1'
#
loop_
_entity.id
_entity.type
_entity.pdbx_description
1 polymer ?
#
loop_
_entity_poly.entity_id
_entity_poly.type
_entity_poly.pdbx_seq_one_letter_code
_entity_poly.pdbx_strand_id
1 'polypeptide(L)'
;VSLDISGFNILRDVEPGEVIIITEDRQVHSKICAKNPVLAPCLFEYVYFARPDSIMNGVSVYQARVDAGKVLSQRIKETWKDKEIDIVIPVPETGRASAQEIATA
;
A
#
# COMPACT_ATOMS: atom_id res chain seq x y z
N VAL A 1 -2.69 -11.24 0.47
CA VAL A 1 -2.77 -12.01 1.75
C VAL A 1 -3.79 -13.14 1.69
N SER A 2 -5.10 -12.87 1.66
CA SER A 2 -6.12 -13.93 1.77
C SER A 2 -6.05 -14.98 0.64
N LEU A 3 -5.89 -14.53 -0.60
CA LEU A 3 -5.80 -15.40 -1.77
C LEU A 3 -4.54 -16.27 -1.75
N ASP A 4 -3.39 -15.66 -1.47
CA ASP A 4 -2.08 -16.33 -1.42
C ASP A 4 -2.04 -17.45 -0.37
N ILE A 5 -2.46 -17.15 0.87
CA ILE A 5 -2.51 -18.15 1.96
C ILE A 5 -3.47 -19.30 1.64
N SER A 6 -4.50 -19.04 0.82
CA SER A 6 -5.49 -20.04 0.42
C SER A 6 -5.09 -20.82 -0.84
N GLY A 7 -3.90 -20.56 -1.42
CA GLY A 7 -3.41 -21.22 -2.63
C GLY A 7 -4.06 -20.75 -3.93
N PHE A 8 -4.68 -19.57 -3.93
CA PHE A 8 -5.28 -18.98 -5.13
C PHE A 8 -4.28 -18.11 -5.88
N ASN A 9 -4.38 -18.12 -7.20
CA ASN A 9 -3.65 -17.19 -8.05
C ASN A 9 -4.31 -15.80 -7.98
N ILE A 10 -3.49 -14.78 -7.76
CA ILE A 10 -3.92 -13.38 -7.89
C ILE A 10 -4.03 -13.06 -9.38
N LEU A 11 -5.21 -12.61 -9.82
CA LEU A 11 -5.44 -12.21 -11.21
C LEU A 11 -5.26 -10.70 -11.40
N ARG A 12 -6.09 -9.90 -10.71
CA ARG A 12 -6.05 -8.43 -10.70
C ARG A 12 -6.94 -7.86 -9.61
N ASP A 13 -6.78 -6.57 -9.32
CA ASP A 13 -7.76 -5.79 -8.58
C ASP A 13 -9.08 -5.66 -9.37
N VAL A 14 -10.18 -5.50 -8.65
CA VAL A 14 -11.49 -5.15 -9.22
C VAL A 14 -11.48 -3.65 -9.53
N GLU A 15 -11.81 -3.29 -10.77
CA GLU A 15 -11.77 -1.90 -11.22
C GLU A 15 -12.87 -1.07 -10.52
N PRO A 16 -12.68 0.25 -10.37
CA PRO A 16 -13.70 1.10 -9.78
C PRO A 16 -15.02 1.03 -10.57
N GLY A 17 -16.11 0.75 -9.86
CA GLY A 17 -17.44 0.59 -10.49
C GLY A 17 -17.62 -0.71 -11.29
N GLU A 18 -16.67 -1.63 -11.23
CA GLU A 18 -16.77 -2.97 -11.84
C GLU A 18 -17.65 -3.90 -11.01
N VAL A 19 -18.40 -4.75 -11.71
CA VAL A 19 -19.14 -5.87 -11.14
C VAL A 19 -18.59 -7.16 -11.72
N ILE A 20 -18.25 -8.11 -10.85
CA ILE A 20 -17.86 -9.47 -11.20
C ILE A 20 -19.01 -10.41 -10.88
N ILE A 21 -19.43 -11.23 -11.86
CA ILE A 21 -20.43 -12.29 -11.69
C ILE A 21 -19.76 -13.62 -11.98
N ILE A 22 -19.89 -14.56 -11.04
CA ILE A 22 -19.47 -15.95 -11.20
C ILE A 22 -20.74 -16.79 -11.18
N THR A 23 -21.04 -17.46 -12.29
CA THR A 23 -22.24 -18.28 -12.45
C THR A 23 -22.06 -19.69 -11.88
N GLU A 24 -23.15 -20.43 -11.68
CA GLU A 24 -23.10 -21.82 -11.18
C GLU A 24 -22.35 -22.77 -12.13
N ASP A 25 -22.37 -22.49 -13.43
CA ASP A 25 -21.59 -23.21 -14.45
C ASP A 25 -20.12 -22.74 -14.55
N ARG A 26 -19.67 -21.90 -13.59
CA ARG A 26 -18.29 -21.41 -13.41
C ARG A 26 -17.82 -20.47 -14.51
N GLN A 27 -18.73 -19.75 -15.16
CA GLN A 27 -18.36 -18.66 -16.07
C GLN A 27 -18.13 -17.37 -15.27
N VAL A 28 -17.08 -16.64 -15.66
CA VAL A 28 -16.75 -15.35 -15.06
C VAL A 28 -17.13 -14.24 -16.04
N HIS A 29 -18.01 -13.36 -15.59
CA HIS A 29 -18.38 -12.15 -16.32
C HIS A 29 -17.89 -10.94 -15.55
N SER A 30 -17.38 -9.94 -16.29
CA SER A 30 -17.04 -8.65 -15.72
C SER A 30 -17.66 -7.52 -16.55
N LYS A 31 -18.13 -6.47 -15.88
CA LYS A 31 -18.59 -5.24 -16.51
C LYS A 31 -18.42 -4.02 -15.62
N ILE A 32 -17.98 -2.91 -16.20
CA ILE A 32 -18.08 -1.58 -15.57
C ILE A 32 -19.55 -1.12 -15.59
N CYS A 33 -20.12 -0.90 -14.40
CA CYS A 33 -21.53 -0.55 -14.20
C CYS A 33 -21.73 0.89 -13.70
N ALA A 34 -20.64 1.61 -13.40
CA ALA A 34 -20.68 3.02 -13.03
C ALA A 34 -20.41 3.94 -14.24
N LYS A 35 -20.99 5.16 -14.22
CA LYS A 35 -20.63 6.21 -15.18
C LYS A 35 -19.33 6.88 -14.75
N ASN A 36 -18.36 6.99 -15.65
CA ASN A 36 -17.08 7.66 -15.44
C ASN A 36 -16.39 7.26 -14.12
N PRO A 37 -16.13 5.97 -13.89
CA PRO A 37 -15.47 5.53 -12.66
C PRO A 37 -14.06 6.12 -12.55
N VAL A 38 -13.65 6.44 -11.33
CA VAL A 38 -12.33 6.98 -11.01
C VAL A 38 -11.67 6.11 -9.96
N LEU A 39 -10.38 5.81 -10.15
CA LEU A 39 -9.57 5.11 -9.16
C LEU A 39 -9.14 6.11 -8.07
N ALA A 40 -9.77 6.01 -6.90
CA ALA A 40 -9.45 6.81 -5.73
C ALA A 40 -9.25 5.89 -4.50
N PRO A 41 -8.10 5.20 -4.40
CA PRO A 41 -7.87 4.25 -3.34
C PRO A 41 -7.69 4.96 -2.00
N CYS A 42 -8.09 4.31 -0.92
CA CYS A 42 -7.92 4.85 0.43
C CYS A 42 -6.43 4.95 0.77
N LEU A 43 -5.91 6.18 0.94
CA LEU A 43 -4.51 6.39 1.29
C LEU A 43 -4.13 5.72 2.63
N PHE A 44 -5.08 5.65 3.56
CA PHE A 44 -4.88 5.05 4.89
C PHE A 44 -4.58 3.54 4.85
N GLU A 45 -4.94 2.85 3.76
CA GLU A 45 -4.55 1.46 3.55
C GLU A 45 -3.03 1.33 3.44
N TYR A 46 -2.40 2.19 2.65
CA TYR A 46 -0.95 2.20 2.46
C TYR A 46 -0.21 2.71 3.71
N VAL A 47 -0.76 3.72 4.39
CA VAL A 47 -0.17 4.28 5.60
C VAL A 47 -0.18 3.27 6.74
N TYR A 48 -1.31 2.58 6.97
CA TYR A 48 -1.48 1.83 8.21
C TYR A 48 -2.33 0.55 8.11
N PHE A 49 -3.49 0.61 7.46
CA PHE A 49 -4.50 -0.45 7.59
C PHE A 49 -4.12 -1.76 6.92
N ALA A 50 -3.60 -1.70 5.68
CA ALA A 50 -3.27 -2.90 4.95
C ALA A 50 -2.03 -3.58 5.54
N ARG A 51 -1.98 -4.90 5.43
CA ARG A 51 -0.75 -5.62 5.78
C ARG A 51 0.36 -5.27 4.77
N PRO A 52 1.63 -5.21 5.21
CA PRO A 52 2.75 -4.82 4.34
C PRO A 52 3.00 -5.80 3.18
N ASP A 53 2.59 -7.06 3.32
CA ASP A 53 2.67 -8.11 2.31
C ASP A 53 1.53 -8.06 1.27
N SER A 54 0.65 -7.07 1.33
CA SER A 54 -0.36 -6.83 0.30
C SER A 54 0.18 -6.01 -0.88
N ILE A 55 -0.33 -6.32 -2.07
CA ILE A 55 -0.26 -5.49 -3.27
C ILE A 55 -1.68 -5.04 -3.58
N MET A 56 -1.89 -3.74 -3.71
CA MET A 56 -3.19 -3.14 -3.98
C MET A 56 -3.05 -2.15 -5.12
N ASN A 57 -3.87 -2.31 -6.16
CA ASN A 57 -3.82 -1.45 -7.36
C ASN A 57 -2.39 -1.37 -7.96
N GLY A 58 -1.67 -2.50 -7.98
CA GLY A 58 -0.29 -2.57 -8.44
C GLY A 58 0.77 -1.97 -7.49
N VAL A 59 0.36 -1.43 -6.33
CA VAL A 59 1.28 -0.82 -5.35
C VAL A 59 1.53 -1.78 -4.19
N SER A 60 2.79 -2.10 -3.94
CA SER A 60 3.20 -2.81 -2.72
C SER A 60 3.04 -1.90 -1.50
N VAL A 61 2.29 -2.37 -0.50
CA VAL A 61 2.08 -1.62 0.76
C VAL A 61 3.40 -1.43 1.50
N TYR A 62 4.26 -2.45 1.54
CA TYR A 62 5.60 -2.33 2.14
C TYR A 62 6.42 -1.24 1.44
N GLN A 63 6.48 -1.26 0.10
CA GLN A 63 7.27 -0.28 -0.65
C GLN A 63 6.74 1.15 -0.46
N ALA A 64 5.41 1.33 -0.42
CA ALA A 64 4.82 2.65 -0.15
C ALA A 64 5.25 3.22 1.20
N ARG A 65 5.40 2.38 2.24
CA ARG A 65 5.89 2.79 3.56
C ARG A 65 7.38 3.12 3.57
N VAL A 66 8.19 2.36 2.82
CA VAL A 66 9.60 2.68 2.60
C VAL A 66 9.72 4.05 1.92
N ASP A 67 8.98 4.29 0.84
CA ASP A 67 9.04 5.55 0.10
C ASP A 67 8.53 6.74 0.93
N ALA A 68 7.52 6.52 1.80
CA ALA A 68 7.13 7.52 2.78
C ALA A 68 8.29 7.89 3.74
N GLY A 69 9.10 6.91 4.14
CA GLY A 69 10.33 7.12 4.90
C GLY A 69 11.35 7.98 4.14
N LYS A 70 11.56 7.73 2.84
CA LYS A 70 12.45 8.55 1.99
C LYS A 70 12.01 10.00 1.90
N VAL A 71 10.72 10.23 1.67
CA VAL A 71 10.18 11.59 1.58
C VAL A 71 10.31 12.29 2.93
N LEU A 72 10.04 11.59 4.04
CA LEU A 72 10.17 12.15 5.37
C LEU A 72 11.64 12.44 5.74
N SER A 73 12.59 11.59 5.34
CA SER A 73 14.01 11.80 5.60
C SER A 73 14.55 13.04 4.88
N GLN A 74 14.16 13.25 3.62
CA GLN A 74 14.47 14.48 2.88
C GLN A 74 13.95 15.71 3.62
N ARG A 75 12.69 15.67 4.08
CA ARG A 75 12.09 16.77 4.83
C ARG A 75 12.78 17.03 6.17
N ILE A 76 13.22 15.98 6.87
CA ILE A 76 14.01 16.12 8.11
C ILE A 76 15.34 16.80 7.81
N LYS A 77 16.07 16.36 6.78
CA LYS A 77 17.34 16.99 6.36
C LYS A 77 17.21 18.47 6.03
N GLU A 78 16.10 18.86 5.37
CA GLU A 78 15.82 20.25 5.03
C GLU A 78 15.46 21.09 6.26
N THR A 79 14.56 20.58 7.10
CA THR A 79 13.96 21.37 8.19
C THR A 79 14.78 21.34 9.47
N TRP A 80 15.56 20.29 9.71
CA TRP A 80 16.33 20.06 10.94
C TRP A 80 17.85 20.06 10.67
N LYS A 81 18.30 20.75 9.63
CA LYS A 81 19.70 20.84 9.18
C LYS A 81 20.74 21.19 10.27
N ASP A 82 20.32 21.95 11.29
CA ASP A 82 21.19 22.43 12.37
C ASP A 82 21.07 21.58 13.66
N LYS A 83 20.35 20.45 13.59
CA LYS A 83 20.16 19.54 14.72
C LYS A 83 21.00 18.28 14.53
N GLU A 84 21.70 17.91 15.58
CA GLU A 84 22.31 16.58 15.70
C GLU A 84 21.23 15.57 16.12
N ILE A 85 21.13 14.46 15.41
CA ILE A 85 20.18 13.38 15.68
C ILE A 85 21.00 12.10 15.87
N ASP A 86 21.05 11.62 17.11
CA ASP A 86 21.87 10.44 17.45
C ASP A 86 21.21 9.12 17.03
N ILE A 87 19.88 9.04 17.10
CA ILE A 87 19.15 7.79 16.90
C ILE A 87 17.75 8.01 16.32
N VAL A 88 17.30 7.06 15.52
CA VAL A 88 15.93 6.97 15.01
C VAL A 88 15.26 5.73 15.63
N ILE A 89 14.13 5.91 16.31
CA ILE A 89 13.41 4.83 16.99
C ILE A 89 11.99 4.74 16.42
N PRO A 90 11.59 3.61 15.81
CA PRO A 90 10.22 3.42 15.34
C PRO A 90 9.24 3.22 16.49
N VAL A 91 8.03 3.75 16.35
CA VAL A 91 6.87 3.26 17.11
C VAL A 91 6.37 1.96 16.44
N PRO A 92 6.34 0.83 17.15
CA PRO A 92 5.95 -0.44 16.54
C PRO A 92 4.47 -0.51 16.18
N GLU A 93 4.05 -1.32 15.20
CA GLU A 93 4.88 -2.12 14.28
C GLU A 93 5.00 -1.48 12.89
N THR A 94 3.99 -0.72 12.46
CA THR A 94 3.90 -0.18 11.09
C THR A 94 5.01 0.81 10.74
N GLY A 95 5.46 1.61 11.72
CA GLY A 95 6.46 2.64 11.50
C GLY A 95 7.87 2.11 11.21
N ARG A 96 8.12 0.81 11.37
CA ARG A 96 9.45 0.20 11.24
C ARG A 96 10.07 0.40 9.86
N ALA A 97 9.31 0.17 8.79
CA ALA A 97 9.81 0.30 7.42
C ALA A 97 10.24 1.74 7.11
N SER A 98 9.39 2.73 7.45
CA SER A 98 9.69 4.13 7.24
C SER A 98 10.86 4.61 8.11
N ALA A 99 10.90 4.23 9.39
CA ALA A 99 11.96 4.62 10.30
C ALA A 99 13.32 4.03 9.91
N GLN A 100 13.34 2.78 9.43
CA GLN A 100 14.55 2.15 8.91
C GLN A 100 15.09 2.96 7.73
N GLU A 101 14.23 3.29 6.77
CA GLU A 101 14.64 4.11 5.62
C GLU A 101 15.14 5.50 6.05
N ILE A 102 14.48 6.14 7.02
CA ILE A 102 14.92 7.44 7.57
C ILE A 102 16.31 7.33 8.19
N ALA A 103 16.60 6.24 8.91
CA ALA A 103 17.89 6.02 9.56
C ALA A 103 19.04 5.76 8.58
N THR A 104 18.74 5.18 7.40
CA THR A 104 19.74 4.84 6.39
C THR A 104 19.93 5.90 5.31
N ALA A 105 19.04 6.91 5.26
CA ALA A 105 18.98 7.88 4.17
C ALA A 105 20.04 8.99 4.25
#